data_AF-A0A7G5F3D9-F1
#
_entry.id   AF-A0A7G5F3D9-F1
#
_cell.length_a   1.000
_cell.length_b   1.000
_cell.length_c   1.000
_cell.angle_alpha   90.00
_cell.angle_beta   90.00
_cell.angle_gamma   90.00
#
_symmetry.space_group_name_H-M   'P 1'
#
loop_
_entity.id
_entity.type
_entity.pdbx_description
1 polymer ?
#
loop_
_entity_poly.entity_id
_entity_poly.type
_entity_poly.pdbx_seq_one_letter_code
_entity_poly.pdbx_strand_id
1 'polypeptide(L)'
;MAFLRFAPLAVLFFLATSVMFSMKEAEASYIPCGESCVYIPCTVTALLGCSCSNKVCYKNHVIASEAKTMDDHALLCQSHEDCIIKGTGNFCAPFADKDIKYGWCFRAESEGFFLKDHLKMSIAN
;
A
#
# COMPACT_ATOMS: atom_id res chain seq x y z
N MET A 1 0.24 10.78 55.67
CA MET A 1 1.22 10.84 54.56
C MET A 1 1.17 9.56 53.70
N ALA A 2 -0.02 9.13 53.26
CA ALA A 2 -0.20 7.87 52.51
C ALA A 2 -0.53 8.08 51.01
N PHE A 3 -0.89 9.31 50.61
CA PHE A 3 -1.28 9.64 49.23
C PHE A 3 -0.11 9.90 48.27
N LEU A 4 1.09 10.19 48.79
CA LEU A 4 2.29 10.49 47.99
C LEU A 4 2.93 9.26 47.31
N ARG A 5 2.45 8.05 47.62
CA ARG A 5 3.00 6.78 47.11
C ARG A 5 2.16 6.15 45.98
N PHE A 6 0.94 6.63 45.75
CA PHE A 6 0.05 6.13 44.70
C PHE A 6 0.18 6.85 43.35
N ALA A 7 0.75 8.06 43.35
CA ALA A 7 1.00 8.84 42.14
C ALA A 7 1.87 8.12 41.08
N PRO A 8 3.02 7.47 41.42
CA PRO A 8 3.82 6.78 40.41
C PRO A 8 3.13 5.53 39.84
N LEU A 9 2.31 4.84 40.65
CA LEU A 9 1.54 3.67 40.21
C LEU A 9 0.39 4.05 39.27
N ALA A 10 -0.26 5.19 39.52
CA ALA A 10 -1.29 5.73 38.64
C ALA A 10 -0.72 6.15 37.27
N VAL A 11 0.46 6.80 37.25
CA VAL A 11 1.15 7.20 36.01
C VAL A 11 1.55 5.98 35.17
N LEU A 12 2.05 4.91 35.80
CA LEU A 12 2.35 3.65 35.11
C LEU A 12 1.09 3.00 34.50
N PHE A 13 -0.05 3.07 35.19
CA PHE A 13 -1.32 2.55 34.68
C PHE A 13 -1.84 3.34 33.47
N PHE A 14 -1.70 4.67 33.46
CA PHE A 14 -2.07 5.52 32.32
C PHE A 14 -1.14 5.37 31.10
N LEU A 15 0.15 5.09 31.32
CA LEU A 15 1.08 4.78 30.22
C LEU A 15 0.74 3.43 29.57
N ALA A 16 0.37 2.41 30.36
CA ALA A 16 0.03 1.08 29.85
C ALA A 16 -1.26 1.05 29.00
N THR A 17 -2.26 1.88 29.31
CA THR A 17 -3.54 1.90 28.59
C THR A 17 -3.50 2.71 27.29
N SER A 18 -2.49 3.56 27.10
CA SER A 18 -2.35 4.38 25.89
C SER A 18 -1.84 3.63 24.65
N VAL A 19 -1.39 2.36 24.80
CA VAL A 19 -0.85 1.53 23.70
C VAL A 19 -1.90 0.57 23.12
N MET A 20 -3.19 0.86 23.30
CA MET A 20 -4.21 0.24 22.44
C MET A 20 -4.24 1.00 21.11
N PHE A 21 -3.25 0.69 20.25
CA PHE A 21 -3.32 0.97 18.83
C PHE A 21 -4.65 0.42 18.32
N SER A 22 -5.57 1.28 17.89
CA SER A 22 -6.76 0.85 17.18
C SER A 22 -6.33 0.15 15.89
N MET A 23 -6.17 -1.18 15.96
CA MET A 23 -6.09 -2.03 14.78
C MET A 23 -7.48 -1.95 14.14
N LYS A 24 -7.56 -1.23 13.02
CA LYS A 24 -8.74 -1.24 12.17
C LYS A 24 -8.86 -2.68 11.66
N GLU A 25 -9.94 -3.36 12.02
CA GLU A 25 -10.30 -4.70 11.55
C GLU A 25 -10.16 -4.73 10.00
N ALA A 26 -9.05 -5.27 9.52
CA ALA A 26 -8.93 -5.76 8.17
C ALA A 26 -9.20 -7.27 8.29
N GLU A 27 -10.47 -7.63 8.12
CA GLU A 27 -10.94 -9.01 8.05
C GLU A 27 -10.43 -9.65 6.76
N ALA A 28 -9.14 -9.97 6.73
CA ALA A 28 -8.60 -11.06 5.95
C ALA A 28 -7.22 -11.42 6.52
N SER A 29 -7.04 -12.69 6.85
CA SER A 29 -5.80 -13.21 7.43
C SER A 29 -4.71 -13.28 6.35
N TYR A 30 -4.19 -12.12 5.94
CA TYR A 30 -3.06 -12.04 5.03
C TYR A 30 -1.76 -11.90 5.82
N ILE A 31 -0.84 -12.84 5.56
CA ILE A 31 0.46 -12.90 6.22
C ILE A 31 1.32 -11.73 5.70
N PRO A 32 1.78 -10.82 6.57
CA PRO A 32 2.67 -9.74 6.15
C PRO A 32 4.01 -10.28 5.67
N CYS A 33 4.75 -9.49 4.90
CA CYS A 33 6.07 -9.86 4.38
C CYS A 33 7.17 -9.91 5.47
N GLY A 34 6.83 -9.62 6.72
CA GLY A 34 7.75 -9.64 7.87
C GLY A 34 8.52 -8.34 8.08
N GLU A 35 8.30 -7.33 7.24
CA GLU A 35 8.86 -5.99 7.38
C GLU A 35 7.79 -5.00 7.86
N SER A 36 8.20 -4.02 8.64
CA SER A 36 7.37 -2.85 8.97
C SER A 36 7.87 -1.65 8.21
N CYS A 37 6.97 -0.76 7.84
CA CYS A 37 7.29 0.45 7.07
C CYS A 37 6.97 1.75 7.81
N VAL A 38 7.11 1.74 9.14
CA VAL A 38 6.87 2.93 9.99
C VAL A 38 7.95 4.00 9.75
N TYR A 39 9.21 3.58 9.68
CA TYR A 39 10.38 4.48 9.58
C TYR A 39 11.25 4.21 8.37
N ILE A 40 11.20 2.98 7.82
CA ILE A 40 12.04 2.51 6.73
C ILE A 40 11.10 1.92 5.69
N PRO A 41 11.25 2.17 4.38
CA PRO A 41 10.42 1.51 3.38
C PRO A 41 10.60 -0.01 3.41
N CYS A 42 9.70 -0.75 2.77
CA CYS A 42 9.94 -2.18 2.49
C CYS A 42 11.20 -2.26 1.62
N THR A 43 12.25 -2.92 2.11
CA THR A 43 13.58 -2.88 1.47
C THR A 43 13.87 -4.21 0.81
N VAL A 44 14.07 -5.26 1.61
CA VAL A 44 14.40 -6.59 1.11
C VAL A 44 13.17 -7.19 0.42
N THR A 45 11.99 -6.99 1.01
CA THR A 45 10.75 -7.59 0.49
C THR A 45 10.14 -6.85 -0.70
N ALA A 46 10.56 -5.61 -0.98
CA ALA A 46 10.04 -4.86 -2.14
C ALA A 46 10.35 -5.53 -3.48
N LEU A 47 11.54 -6.15 -3.59
CA LEU A 47 11.94 -6.93 -4.76
C LEU A 47 11.07 -8.18 -4.98
N LEU A 48 10.43 -8.67 -3.93
CA LEU A 48 9.52 -9.81 -3.96
C LEU A 48 8.05 -9.40 -4.17
N GLY A 49 7.81 -8.12 -4.52
CA GLY A 49 6.48 -7.59 -4.74
C GLY A 49 5.73 -7.30 -3.44
N CYS A 50 6.42 -6.80 -2.42
CA CYS A 50 5.79 -6.24 -1.23
C CYS A 50 5.81 -4.72 -1.24
N SER A 51 4.75 -4.11 -0.72
CA SER A 51 4.61 -2.67 -0.59
C SER A 51 4.07 -2.30 0.78
N CYS A 52 4.31 -1.05 1.15
CA CYS A 52 3.90 -0.53 2.44
C CYS A 52 2.41 -0.23 2.45
N SER A 53 1.66 -0.83 3.39
CA SER A 53 0.27 -0.49 3.67
C SER A 53 0.04 -0.49 5.17
N ASN A 54 -0.61 0.54 5.71
CA ASN A 54 -0.88 0.67 7.16
C ASN A 54 0.36 0.44 8.06
N LYS A 55 1.53 0.95 7.64
CA LYS A 55 2.83 0.82 8.35
C LYS A 55 3.40 -0.61 8.41
N VAL A 56 2.85 -1.55 7.65
CA VAL A 56 3.34 -2.93 7.51
C VAL A 56 3.54 -3.26 6.04
N CYS A 57 4.53 -4.08 5.71
CA CYS A 57 4.77 -4.51 4.35
C CYS A 57 3.91 -5.73 4.00
N TYR A 58 3.07 -5.60 2.98
CA TYR A 58 2.20 -6.67 2.47
C TYR A 58 2.49 -6.94 1.00
N LYS A 59 2.11 -8.12 0.51
CA LYS A 59 2.23 -8.43 -0.92
C LYS A 59 1.28 -7.54 -1.74
N ASN A 60 1.72 -7.10 -2.91
CA ASN A 60 0.95 -6.19 -3.77
C ASN A 60 -0.45 -6.74 -4.13
N HIS A 61 -0.55 -8.05 -4.40
CA HIS A 61 -1.84 -8.69 -4.71
C HIS A 61 -2.83 -8.62 -3.52
N VAL A 62 -2.33 -8.70 -2.29
CA VAL A 62 -3.16 -8.58 -1.07
C VAL A 62 -3.70 -7.16 -0.94
N ILE A 63 -2.82 -6.18 -1.10
CA ILE A 63 -3.21 -4.76 -1.06
C ILE A 63 -4.28 -4.48 -2.12
N ALA A 64 -4.12 -5.04 -3.32
CA ALA A 64 -5.08 -4.88 -4.40
C ALA A 64 -6.40 -5.63 -4.17
N SER A 65 -6.39 -6.81 -3.54
CA SER A 65 -7.60 -7.57 -3.24
C SER A 65 -8.46 -6.93 -2.14
N GLU A 66 -7.81 -6.29 -1.15
CA GLU A 66 -8.51 -5.62 -0.05
C GLU A 66 -8.97 -4.20 -0.38
N ALA A 67 -8.46 -3.62 -1.47
CA ALA A 67 -8.76 -2.27 -1.87
C ALA A 67 -10.25 -2.11 -2.21
N LYS A 68 -10.89 -1.15 -1.53
CA LYS A 68 -12.26 -0.72 -1.81
C LYS A 68 -12.28 0.36 -2.87
N THR A 69 -11.23 1.18 -2.91
CA THR A 69 -11.08 2.28 -3.86
C THR A 69 -9.67 2.30 -4.46
N MET A 70 -9.53 2.88 -5.65
CA MET A 70 -8.23 3.05 -6.32
C MET A 70 -7.29 4.01 -5.54
N ASP A 71 -7.81 4.76 -4.57
CA ASP A 71 -7.04 5.72 -3.76
C ASP A 71 -6.49 5.10 -2.47
N ASP A 72 -6.88 3.87 -2.15
CA ASP A 72 -6.43 3.17 -0.94
C ASP A 72 -4.90 2.94 -0.95
N HIS A 73 -4.30 2.88 -2.14
CA HIS A 73 -2.84 2.80 -2.30
C HIS A 73 -2.39 3.51 -3.58
N ALA A 74 -1.29 4.26 -3.50
CA ALA A 74 -0.80 5.13 -4.59
C ALA A 74 -0.44 4.38 -5.89
N LEU A 75 -0.15 3.08 -5.80
CA LEU A 75 0.20 2.22 -6.94
C LEU A 75 -0.99 1.46 -7.53
N LEU A 76 -2.20 1.59 -6.99
CA LEU A 76 -3.38 0.99 -7.60
C LEU A 76 -3.82 1.78 -8.82
N CYS A 77 -4.30 1.07 -9.82
CA CYS A 77 -4.77 1.65 -11.08
C CYS A 77 -5.90 0.83 -11.68
N GLN A 78 -6.69 1.46 -12.54
CA GLN A 78 -7.66 0.77 -13.40
C GLN A 78 -7.22 0.82 -14.86
N SER A 79 -6.50 1.86 -15.24
CA SER A 79 -6.00 2.14 -16.58
C SER A 79 -4.54 2.59 -16.57
N HIS A 80 -3.91 2.63 -17.73
CA HIS A 80 -2.56 3.17 -17.89
C HIS A 80 -2.48 4.67 -17.58
N GLU A 81 -3.54 5.42 -17.88
CA GLU A 81 -3.61 6.86 -17.63
C GLU A 81 -3.56 7.18 -16.14
N ASP A 82 -4.17 6.34 -15.30
CA ASP A 82 -4.13 6.52 -13.84
C ASP A 82 -2.70 6.54 -13.31
N CYS A 83 -1.84 5.64 -13.81
CA CYS A 83 -0.44 5.59 -13.41
C CYS A 83 0.34 6.83 -13.84
N ILE A 84 0.03 7.36 -15.03
CA ILE A 84 0.66 8.56 -15.57
C ILE A 84 0.22 9.79 -14.76
N ILE A 85 -1.08 9.94 -14.50
CA ILE A 85 -1.65 11.04 -13.71
C ILE A 85 -1.10 11.03 -12.28
N LYS A 86 -1.01 9.84 -11.65
CA LYS A 86 -0.40 9.67 -10.33
C LYS A 86 1.11 9.86 -10.32
N GLY A 87 1.77 9.83 -11.48
CA GLY A 87 3.22 9.91 -11.61
C GLY A 87 3.96 8.68 -11.05
N THR A 88 3.26 7.55 -10.86
CA THR A 88 3.79 6.33 -10.25
C THR A 88 4.24 5.30 -11.29
N GLY A 89 3.95 5.53 -12.55
CA GLY A 89 4.33 4.66 -13.65
C GLY A 89 3.71 5.11 -14.97
N ASN A 90 3.79 4.25 -15.97
CA ASN A 90 3.16 4.45 -17.28
C ASN A 90 2.39 3.21 -17.74
N PHE A 91 2.44 2.12 -16.97
CA PHE A 91 1.76 0.89 -17.28
C PHE A 91 1.02 0.39 -16.03
N CYS A 92 -0.19 -0.09 -16.25
CA CYS A 92 -1.05 -0.67 -15.23
C CYS A 92 -1.13 -2.17 -15.51
N ALA A 93 -0.49 -2.99 -14.68
CA ALA A 93 -0.50 -4.43 -14.86
C ALA A 93 -1.64 -5.05 -14.04
N PRO A 94 -2.56 -5.80 -14.67
CA PRO A 94 -3.57 -6.56 -13.94
C PRO A 94 -2.93 -7.76 -13.23
N PHE A 95 -3.57 -8.21 -12.14
CA PHE A 95 -3.23 -9.49 -11.52
C PHE A 95 -3.92 -10.65 -12.25
N ALA A 96 -3.37 -11.85 -12.17
CA ALA A 96 -3.96 -13.04 -12.80
C ALA A 96 -5.27 -13.48 -12.14
N ASP A 97 -5.44 -13.12 -10.87
CA ASP A 97 -6.65 -13.38 -10.11
C ASP A 97 -7.79 -12.47 -10.60
N LYS A 98 -8.92 -13.08 -10.96
CA LYS A 98 -10.09 -12.38 -11.52
C LYS A 98 -10.88 -11.61 -10.47
N ASP A 99 -10.72 -11.94 -9.19
CA ASP A 99 -11.44 -11.27 -8.10
C ASP A 99 -10.80 -9.92 -7.75
N ILE A 100 -9.58 -9.66 -8.22
CA ILE A 100 -8.87 -8.40 -8.01
C ILE A 100 -9.28 -7.38 -9.08
N LYS A 101 -9.95 -6.30 -8.64
CA LYS A 101 -10.52 -5.27 -9.51
C LYS A 101 -9.49 -4.27 -10.06
N TYR A 102 -8.42 -4.03 -9.32
CA TYR A 102 -7.42 -3.01 -9.62
C TYR A 102 -6.09 -3.64 -10.01
N GLY A 103 -5.42 -3.04 -10.98
CA GLY A 103 -4.06 -3.37 -11.34
C GLY A 103 -3.03 -2.66 -10.46
N TRP A 104 -1.76 -2.85 -10.82
CA TRP A 104 -0.62 -2.26 -10.17
C TRP A 104 0.22 -1.44 -11.15
N CYS A 105 0.60 -0.23 -10.75
CA CYS A 105 1.42 0.66 -11.57
C CYS A 105 2.88 0.21 -11.59
N PHE A 106 3.44 0.17 -12.80
CA PHE A 106 4.86 -0.04 -13.05
C PHE A 106 5.40 1.04 -13.98
N ARG A 107 6.69 1.33 -13.81
CA ARG A 107 7.45 2.13 -14.76
C ARG A 107 8.09 1.19 -15.75
N ALA A 108 7.44 1.02 -16.90
CA ALA A 108 7.96 0.27 -18.02
C ALA A 108 8.77 1.23 -18.90
N GLU A 109 10.10 1.16 -18.81
CA GLU A 109 10.98 1.84 -19.76
C GLU A 109 11.12 0.93 -20.98
N SER A 110 10.43 1.26 -22.07
CA SER A 110 10.63 0.57 -23.34
C SER A 110 11.88 1.16 -24.00
N GLU A 111 12.96 0.38 -24.09
CA GLU A 111 14.01 0.65 -25.07
C GLU A 111 13.39 0.50 -26.47
N GLY A 112 12.90 1.60 -27.04
CA GLY A 112 12.62 1.69 -28.49
C GLY A 112 11.22 1.34 -28.99
N PHE A 113 10.13 1.45 -28.22
CA PHE A 113 8.79 1.45 -28.82
C PHE A 113 7.86 2.49 -28.18
N PHE A 114 7.34 3.35 -29.06
CA PHE A 114 6.56 4.54 -28.81
C PHE A 114 5.22 4.23 -28.11
N LEU A 115 5.13 4.49 -26.80
CA LEU A 115 3.84 4.81 -26.16
C LEU A 115 3.24 6.14 -26.67
N LYS A 116 4.03 6.92 -27.43
CA LYS A 116 3.58 8.16 -28.08
C LYS A 116 2.63 7.92 -29.26
N ASP A 117 2.69 6.76 -29.91
CA ASP A 117 1.88 6.50 -31.12
C ASP A 117 0.50 5.92 -30.81
N HIS A 118 0.33 5.21 -29.68
CA HIS A 118 -0.99 4.73 -29.26
C HIS A 118 -1.92 5.87 -28.81
N LEU A 119 -1.40 6.89 -28.13
CA LEU A 119 -2.17 8.10 -27.79
C LEU A 119 -2.52 8.93 -29.04
N LYS A 120 -1.66 8.92 -30.06
CA LYS A 120 -1.91 9.65 -31.31
C LYS A 120 -3.00 9.01 -32.17
N MET A 121 -3.20 7.70 -32.04
CA MET A 121 -4.24 6.94 -32.75
C MET A 121 -5.63 7.10 -32.09
N SER A 122 -5.68 7.28 -30.77
CA SER A 122 -6.94 7.49 -30.03
C SER A 122 -7.55 8.89 -30.23
N ILE A 123 -6.76 9.90 -30.60
CA ILE A 123 -7.23 11.29 -30.78
C ILE A 123 -7.72 11.55 -32.21
N ALA A 124 -7.60 10.57 -33.11
CA ALA A 124 -7.95 10.70 -34.54
C ALA A 124 -9.25 10.00 -34.95
N ASN A 125 -10.18 9.72 -34.02
CA ASN A 125 -11.54 9.24 -34.34
C ASN A 125 -12.60 10.14 -33.71
#